data_AF-A0A925QP99-F1
#
_entry.id   AF-A0A925QP99-F1
#
_cell.length_a   1.000
_cell.length_b   1.000
_cell.length_c   1.000
_cell.angle_alpha   90.00
_cell.angle_beta   90.00
_cell.angle_gamma   90.00
#
_symmetry.space_group_name_H-M   'P 1'
#
loop_
_entity.id
_entity.type
_entity.pdbx_description
1 polymer ?
#
loop_
_entity_poly.entity_id
_entity_poly.type
_entity_poly.pdbx_seq_one_letter_code
_entity_poly.pdbx_strand_id
1 'polypeptide(L)'
;MNAFFHRCASQHLMAVALSALLLVAPTSMAAPGAHGPNGEHLDGPTSMRAASALPRVEAQSEAFELVATLYGSALSVLIDRFETNEPVLNAQLEVETGGVKAKATFHADQGDYAIDDPKLLALLRTPGEHGLVFTLVAGKDSDLLDGTLVTAGGGAAALAAKNDHGHAHSTDDHGHGHGDELERAAWIGAGVAALGLIGGIAWWRQRRRAAGKLQGAV
;
A
#
# COMPACT_ATOMS: atom_id res chain seq x y z
N MET A 1 35.21 -19.03 -52.58
CA MET A 1 34.11 -19.85 -52.02
C MET A 1 34.55 -20.71 -50.81
N ASN A 2 35.30 -20.17 -49.82
CA ASN A 2 35.80 -20.97 -48.67
C ASN A 2 35.33 -20.52 -47.27
N ALA A 3 34.46 -19.52 -47.16
CA ALA A 3 34.04 -18.99 -45.84
C ALA A 3 32.84 -19.72 -45.20
N PHE A 4 32.12 -20.56 -45.96
CA PHE A 4 30.92 -21.26 -45.47
C PHE A 4 31.22 -22.54 -44.66
N PHE A 5 32.34 -23.22 -44.95
CA PHE A 5 32.68 -24.48 -44.26
C PHE A 5 33.16 -24.30 -42.82
N HIS A 6 33.76 -23.15 -42.47
CA HIS A 6 34.27 -22.90 -41.12
C HIS A 6 33.19 -22.58 -40.08
N ARG A 7 32.03 -22.04 -40.50
CA ARG A 7 30.92 -21.71 -39.57
C ARG A 7 30.18 -22.94 -39.07
N CYS A 8 30.03 -23.98 -39.91
CA CYS A 8 29.33 -25.22 -39.55
C CYS A 8 30.13 -26.04 -38.51
N ALA A 9 31.44 -26.19 -38.67
CA ALA A 9 32.28 -26.92 -37.71
C ALA A 9 32.36 -26.26 -36.32
N SER A 10 32.35 -24.93 -36.26
CA SER A 10 32.37 -24.17 -35.00
C SER A 10 31.05 -24.25 -34.23
N GLN A 11 29.91 -24.32 -34.93
CA GLN A 11 28.58 -24.45 -34.32
C GLN A 11 28.36 -25.85 -33.71
N HIS A 12 28.90 -26.90 -34.32
CA HIS A 12 28.82 -28.25 -33.76
C HIS A 12 29.74 -28.46 -32.53
N LEU A 13 30.91 -27.80 -32.49
CA LEU A 13 31.81 -27.85 -31.31
C LEU A 13 31.22 -27.13 -30.09
N MET A 14 30.52 -25.99 -30.30
CA MET A 14 29.84 -25.27 -29.22
C MET A 14 28.61 -26.03 -28.69
N ALA A 15 27.87 -26.72 -29.56
CA ALA A 15 26.72 -27.54 -29.16
C ALA A 15 27.12 -28.76 -28.31
N VAL A 16 28.22 -29.44 -28.67
CA VAL A 16 28.75 -30.57 -27.89
C VAL A 16 29.30 -30.11 -26.53
N ALA A 17 29.94 -28.93 -26.46
CA ALA A 17 30.43 -28.37 -25.22
C ALA A 17 29.29 -27.98 -24.26
N LEU A 18 28.16 -27.49 -24.77
CA LEU A 18 26.99 -27.15 -23.96
C LEU A 18 26.25 -28.40 -23.46
N SER A 19 26.17 -29.46 -24.26
CA SER A 19 25.62 -30.76 -23.84
C SER A 19 26.52 -31.50 -22.83
N ALA A 20 27.84 -31.35 -22.93
CA ALA A 20 28.77 -31.90 -21.94
C ALA A 20 28.72 -31.14 -20.60
N LEU A 21 28.42 -29.84 -20.62
CA LEU A 21 28.28 -29.03 -19.40
C LEU A 21 26.99 -29.36 -18.61
N LEU A 22 25.90 -29.76 -19.30
CA LEU A 22 24.67 -30.22 -18.63
C LEU A 22 24.81 -31.59 -17.94
N LEU A 23 25.83 -32.38 -18.25
CA LEU A 23 26.09 -33.66 -17.58
C LEU A 23 26.88 -33.51 -16.26
N VAL A 24 27.37 -32.31 -15.95
CA VAL A 24 28.02 -31.97 -14.66
C VAL A 24 27.03 -31.16 -13.81
N ALA A 25 25.80 -31.64 -13.69
CA ALA A 25 24.94 -31.19 -12.61
C ALA A 25 25.56 -31.68 -11.29
N PRO A 26 25.82 -30.82 -10.30
CA PRO A 26 26.19 -31.30 -8.98
C PRO A 26 25.01 -32.14 -8.48
N THR A 27 25.24 -33.44 -8.27
CA THR A 27 24.32 -34.24 -7.50
C THR A 27 24.25 -33.60 -6.13
N SER A 28 23.13 -32.96 -5.82
CA SER A 28 22.82 -32.47 -4.48
C SER A 28 22.79 -33.69 -3.56
N MET A 29 23.96 -34.05 -3.04
CA MET A 29 24.09 -35.05 -2.00
C MET A 29 23.51 -34.41 -0.75
N ALA A 30 22.25 -34.72 -0.46
CA ALA A 30 21.71 -34.52 0.87
C ALA A 30 22.62 -35.31 1.83
N ALA A 31 23.31 -34.59 2.72
CA ALA A 31 24.18 -35.21 3.71
C ALA A 31 23.33 -36.18 4.58
N PRO A 32 23.80 -37.41 4.85
CA PRO A 32 23.19 -38.26 5.86
C PRO A 32 23.33 -37.55 7.21
N GLY A 33 22.23 -37.08 7.79
CA GLY A 33 22.27 -36.38 9.08
C GLY A 33 21.34 -35.18 9.25
N ALA A 34 20.37 -34.95 8.36
CA ALA A 34 19.35 -33.91 8.57
C ALA A 34 18.31 -34.26 9.66
N HIS A 35 18.44 -35.42 10.32
CA HIS A 35 17.58 -35.84 11.41
C HIS A 35 18.50 -36.21 12.58
N GLY A 36 18.51 -35.38 13.63
CA GLY A 36 19.07 -35.78 14.92
C GLY A 36 18.36 -37.04 15.43
N PRO A 37 18.93 -37.77 16.41
CA PRO A 37 18.36 -39.02 16.93
C PRO A 37 16.90 -38.89 17.44
N ASN A 38 16.40 -37.66 17.61
CA ASN A 38 15.04 -37.35 18.04
C ASN A 38 14.20 -36.54 17.03
N GLY A 39 14.64 -36.38 15.77
CA GLY A 39 13.85 -35.70 14.74
C GLY A 39 13.48 -34.24 15.09
N GLU A 40 14.34 -33.54 15.81
CA GLU A 40 14.12 -32.13 16.18
C GLU A 40 13.97 -31.28 14.91
N HIS A 41 12.76 -30.74 14.74
CA HIS A 41 12.44 -29.77 13.70
C HIS A 41 13.13 -28.44 14.02
N LEU A 42 13.03 -27.52 13.06
CA LEU A 42 13.54 -26.14 13.03
C LEU A 42 13.03 -25.27 14.21
N ASP A 43 13.39 -25.61 15.45
CA ASP A 43 12.99 -24.89 16.67
C ASP A 43 13.91 -23.69 16.97
N GLY A 44 14.95 -23.48 16.15
CA GLY A 44 15.64 -22.20 16.12
C GLY A 44 14.68 -21.16 15.53
N PRO A 45 14.54 -19.96 16.12
CA PRO A 45 13.66 -18.94 15.55
C PRO A 45 14.09 -18.69 14.11
N THR A 46 13.25 -19.10 13.17
CA THR A 46 13.41 -18.76 11.76
C THR A 46 13.07 -17.28 11.66
N SER A 47 14.04 -16.42 12.00
CA SER A 47 13.99 -15.01 11.66
C SER A 47 14.31 -14.90 10.18
N MET A 48 13.38 -15.34 9.35
CA MET A 48 13.27 -14.86 7.98
C MET A 48 12.91 -13.38 8.10
N ARG A 49 13.93 -12.53 8.07
CA ARG A 49 13.74 -11.10 7.86
C ARG A 49 13.12 -10.96 6.47
N ALA A 50 11.79 -10.85 6.42
CA ALA A 50 11.09 -10.54 5.18
C ALA A 50 11.75 -9.30 4.59
N ALA A 51 12.25 -9.40 3.36
CA ALA A 51 12.58 -8.21 2.60
C ALA A 51 11.33 -7.34 2.60
N SER A 52 11.42 -6.09 3.07
CA SER A 52 10.29 -5.18 3.07
C SER A 52 9.83 -5.01 1.63
N ALA A 53 8.73 -5.65 1.25
CA ALA A 53 8.09 -5.37 -0.03
C ALA A 53 7.70 -3.89 -0.06
N LEU A 54 7.78 -3.26 -1.23
CA LEU A 54 7.29 -1.89 -1.41
C LEU A 54 5.77 -1.87 -1.15
N PRO A 55 5.23 -0.77 -0.58
CA PRO A 55 3.79 -0.59 -0.49
C PRO A 55 3.13 -0.69 -1.86
N ARG A 56 2.06 -1.47 -1.97
CA ARG A 56 1.27 -1.62 -3.18
C ARG A 56 -0.22 -1.70 -2.88
N VAL A 57 -1.03 -1.33 -3.86
CA VAL A 57 -2.48 -1.47 -3.85
C VAL A 57 -2.94 -2.02 -5.20
N GLU A 58 -3.96 -2.84 -5.16
CA GLU A 58 -4.64 -3.39 -6.33
C GLU A 58 -6.08 -2.85 -6.33
N ALA A 59 -6.60 -2.53 -7.50
CA ALA A 59 -7.97 -2.09 -7.68
C ALA A 59 -8.51 -2.60 -9.01
N GLN A 60 -9.81 -2.90 -9.07
CA GLN A 60 -10.43 -3.49 -10.26
C GLN A 60 -11.85 -2.95 -10.47
N SER A 61 -12.28 -2.97 -11.72
CA SER A 61 -13.65 -2.73 -12.16
C SER A 61 -14.05 -3.79 -13.19
N GLU A 62 -15.24 -3.67 -13.78
CA GLU A 62 -15.68 -4.61 -14.82
C GLU A 62 -14.79 -4.58 -16.08
N ALA A 63 -14.16 -3.44 -16.37
CA ALA A 63 -13.39 -3.23 -17.60
C ALA A 63 -11.87 -3.22 -17.38
N PHE A 64 -11.41 -2.97 -16.15
CA PHE A 64 -10.01 -2.68 -15.86
C PHE A 64 -9.55 -3.32 -14.56
N GLU A 65 -8.27 -3.63 -14.50
CA GLU A 65 -7.54 -3.92 -13.26
C GLU A 65 -6.27 -3.09 -13.23
N LEU A 66 -5.83 -2.69 -12.04
CA LEU A 66 -4.58 -1.97 -11.87
C LEU A 66 -3.82 -2.41 -10.63
N VAL A 67 -2.50 -2.25 -10.71
CA VAL A 67 -1.57 -2.42 -9.60
C VAL A 67 -0.75 -1.14 -9.47
N ALA A 68 -0.87 -0.46 -8.34
CA ALA A 68 -0.08 0.73 -8.03
C ALA A 68 0.98 0.39 -6.97
N THR A 69 2.25 0.65 -7.28
CA THR A 69 3.39 0.40 -6.38
C THR A 69 4.09 1.72 -6.05
N LEU A 70 4.26 1.99 -4.75
CA LEU A 70 4.92 3.19 -4.27
C LEU A 70 6.44 3.00 -4.22
N TYR A 71 7.14 3.70 -5.10
CA TYR A 71 8.59 3.82 -5.11
C TYR A 71 9.06 5.11 -4.41
N GLY A 72 10.38 5.20 -4.21
CA GLY A 72 11.02 6.39 -3.63
C GLY A 72 10.88 7.67 -4.46
N SER A 73 10.55 7.57 -5.75
CA SER A 73 10.42 8.71 -6.67
C SER A 73 9.03 8.89 -7.26
N ALA A 74 8.20 7.85 -7.30
CA ALA A 74 6.89 7.88 -7.95
C ALA A 74 5.95 6.79 -7.40
N LEU A 75 4.65 6.96 -7.62
CA LEU A 75 3.68 5.87 -7.63
C LEU A 75 3.60 5.37 -9.08
N SER A 76 4.08 4.15 -9.35
CA SER A 76 4.00 3.52 -10.67
C SER A 76 2.77 2.64 -10.73
N VAL A 77 2.01 2.73 -11.81
CA VAL A 77 0.74 2.02 -12.00
C VAL A 77 0.78 1.24 -13.30
N LEU A 78 0.52 -0.06 -13.21
CA LEU A 78 0.23 -0.93 -14.36
C LEU A 78 -1.29 -1.10 -14.46
N ILE A 79 -1.81 -1.15 -15.68
CA ILE A 79 -3.24 -1.23 -15.94
C ILE A 79 -3.48 -2.26 -17.04
N ASP A 80 -4.35 -3.22 -16.78
CA ASP A 80 -4.73 -4.26 -17.73
C ASP A 80 -6.25 -4.28 -17.92
N ARG A 81 -6.70 -4.91 -19.01
CA ARG A 81 -8.11 -5.22 -19.26
C ARG A 81 -8.52 -6.41 -18.39
N PHE A 82 -9.58 -6.24 -17.61
CA PHE A 82 -10.00 -7.26 -16.64
C PHE A 82 -10.27 -8.64 -17.27
N GLU A 83 -10.89 -8.70 -18.44
CA GLU A 83 -11.27 -9.96 -19.09
C GLU A 83 -10.08 -10.66 -19.79
N THR A 84 -9.17 -9.89 -20.37
CA THR A 84 -8.12 -10.42 -21.27
C THR A 84 -6.71 -10.32 -20.69
N ASN A 85 -6.54 -9.58 -19.59
CA ASN A 85 -5.25 -9.20 -19.01
C ASN A 85 -4.31 -8.50 -20.03
N GLU A 86 -4.88 -7.86 -21.06
CA GLU A 86 -4.10 -7.08 -22.02
C GLU A 86 -3.76 -5.70 -21.45
N PRO A 87 -2.52 -5.19 -21.64
CA PRO A 87 -2.11 -3.91 -21.09
C PRO A 87 -2.86 -2.75 -21.74
N VAL A 88 -3.30 -1.83 -20.89
CA VAL A 88 -3.99 -0.60 -21.29
C VAL A 88 -2.95 0.51 -21.43
N LEU A 89 -2.56 0.80 -22.66
CA LEU A 89 -1.55 1.82 -22.98
C LEU A 89 -2.19 3.16 -23.40
N ASN A 90 -1.47 4.27 -23.20
CA ASN A 90 -1.88 5.62 -23.60
C ASN A 90 -3.26 6.07 -23.06
N ALA A 91 -3.66 5.59 -21.88
CA ALA A 91 -4.83 6.09 -21.18
C ALA A 91 -4.53 7.41 -20.45
N GLN A 92 -5.58 8.10 -20.01
CA GLN A 92 -5.46 9.17 -19.03
C GLN A 92 -5.77 8.59 -17.66
N LEU A 93 -4.81 8.70 -16.74
CA LEU A 93 -4.95 8.27 -15.36
C LEU A 93 -4.78 9.49 -14.45
N GLU A 94 -5.76 9.73 -13.59
CA GLU A 94 -5.69 10.65 -12.45
C GLU A 94 -5.83 9.83 -11.17
N VAL A 95 -5.11 10.23 -10.12
CA VAL A 95 -5.23 9.65 -8.78
C VAL A 95 -5.54 10.75 -7.78
N GLU A 96 -6.44 10.46 -6.84
CA GLU A 96 -6.78 11.31 -5.72
C GLU A 96 -6.54 10.58 -4.40
N THR A 97 -5.94 11.28 -3.42
CA THR A 97 -5.84 10.83 -2.04
C THR A 97 -5.82 12.02 -1.08
N GLY A 98 -6.60 11.97 0.00
CA GLY A 98 -6.66 13.05 0.99
C GLY A 98 -6.97 14.44 0.40
N GLY A 99 -7.74 14.50 -0.69
CA GLY A 99 -8.06 15.74 -1.41
C GLY A 99 -6.93 16.28 -2.31
N VAL A 100 -5.80 15.57 -2.42
CA VAL A 100 -4.72 15.87 -3.37
C VAL A 100 -4.94 15.05 -4.64
N LYS A 101 -4.93 15.73 -5.79
CA LYS A 101 -5.07 15.12 -7.12
C LYS A 101 -3.77 15.22 -7.91
N ALA A 102 -3.44 14.18 -8.66
CA ALA A 102 -2.32 14.19 -9.59
C ALA A 102 -2.62 13.37 -10.85
N LYS A 103 -2.14 13.85 -12.00
CA LYS A 103 -2.22 13.15 -13.28
C LYS A 103 -0.95 12.33 -13.49
N ALA A 104 -1.11 11.11 -14.00
CA ALA A 104 0.03 10.26 -14.33
C ALA A 104 0.63 10.59 -15.70
N THR A 105 1.94 10.37 -15.82
CA THR A 105 2.68 10.38 -17.07
C THR A 105 2.83 8.95 -17.56
N PHE A 106 2.43 8.67 -18.80
CA PHE A 106 2.60 7.35 -19.41
C PHE A 106 4.03 7.18 -19.97
N HIS A 107 4.70 6.09 -19.62
CA HIS A 107 6.00 5.72 -20.16
C HIS A 107 5.85 4.59 -21.18
N ALA A 108 5.91 4.93 -22.46
CA ALA A 108 5.67 3.97 -23.53
C ALA A 108 6.68 2.82 -23.61
N ASP A 109 7.91 3.03 -23.11
CA ASP A 109 8.98 2.04 -23.08
C ASP A 109 8.79 0.98 -21.97
N GLN A 110 8.16 1.37 -20.85
CA GLN A 110 7.89 0.47 -19.73
C GLN A 110 6.44 -0.05 -19.70
N GLY A 111 5.52 0.66 -20.37
CA GLY A 111 4.09 0.35 -20.33
C GLY A 111 3.40 0.77 -19.03
N ASP A 112 4.04 1.60 -18.20
CA ASP A 112 3.52 2.04 -16.91
C ASP A 112 3.11 3.51 -16.88
N TYR A 113 2.35 3.87 -15.85
CA TYR A 113 1.92 5.24 -15.56
C TYR A 113 2.58 5.70 -14.27
N ALA A 114 3.40 6.74 -14.33
CA ALA A 114 4.08 7.29 -13.17
C ALA A 114 3.41 8.56 -12.66
N ILE A 115 3.18 8.61 -11.34
CA ILE A 115 2.75 9.80 -10.63
C ILE A 115 3.90 10.25 -9.73
N ASP A 116 4.51 11.39 -10.06
CA ASP A 116 5.66 11.97 -9.37
C ASP A 116 5.32 13.28 -8.63
N ASP A 117 4.03 13.61 -8.48
CA ASP A 117 3.59 14.82 -7.78
C ASP A 117 4.13 14.86 -6.34
N PRO A 118 4.92 15.89 -5.97
CA PRO A 118 5.58 15.93 -4.66
C PRO A 118 4.61 15.92 -3.46
N LYS A 119 3.42 16.52 -3.60
CA LYS A 119 2.45 16.60 -2.50
C LYS A 119 1.78 15.26 -2.28
N LEU A 120 1.37 14.60 -3.36
CA LEU A 120 0.79 13.27 -3.30
C LEU A 120 1.80 12.26 -2.75
N LEU A 121 3.04 12.28 -3.22
CA LEU A 121 4.09 11.39 -2.72
C LEU A 121 4.43 11.64 -1.25
N ALA A 122 4.43 12.90 -0.81
CA ALA A 122 4.63 13.22 0.60
C ALA A 122 3.52 12.63 1.48
N LEU A 123 2.26 12.72 1.03
CA LEU A 123 1.11 12.16 1.73
C LEU A 123 1.22 10.64 1.83
N LEU A 124 1.43 9.95 0.70
CA LEU A 124 1.49 8.49 0.65
C LEU A 124 2.65 7.90 1.46
N ARG A 125 3.72 8.66 1.70
CA ARG A 125 4.86 8.21 2.53
C ARG A 125 4.61 8.33 4.02
N THR A 126 3.59 9.07 4.45
CA THR A 126 3.23 9.10 5.87
C THR A 126 2.73 7.72 6.30
N PRO A 127 3.20 7.16 7.43
CA PRO A 127 2.73 5.87 7.92
C PRO A 127 1.21 5.84 8.11
N GLY A 128 0.55 4.84 7.52
CA GLY A 128 -0.91 4.73 7.64
C GLY A 128 -1.56 4.06 6.45
N GLU A 129 -2.88 4.11 6.45
CA GLU A 129 -3.74 3.75 5.33
C GLU A 129 -4.05 4.99 4.50
N HIS A 130 -3.96 4.85 3.18
CA HIS A 130 -4.23 5.90 2.22
C HIS A 130 -5.30 5.42 1.25
N GLY A 131 -6.51 5.96 1.39
CA GLY A 131 -7.56 5.79 0.40
C GLY A 131 -7.14 6.47 -0.91
N LEU A 132 -7.13 5.70 -1.99
CA LEU A 132 -6.79 6.12 -3.34
C LEU A 132 -8.01 5.94 -4.22
N VAL A 133 -8.29 6.96 -5.02
CA VAL A 133 -9.31 6.92 -6.07
C VAL A 133 -8.63 7.20 -7.39
N PHE A 134 -8.68 6.25 -8.30
CA PHE A 134 -8.13 6.34 -9.64
C PHE A 134 -9.26 6.63 -10.62
N THR A 135 -9.14 7.70 -11.40
CA THR A 135 -10.00 7.97 -12.55
C THR A 135 -9.25 7.60 -13.82
N LEU A 136 -9.75 6.60 -14.53
CA LEU A 136 -9.13 6.08 -15.74
C LEU A 136 -10.02 6.39 -16.95
N VAL A 137 -9.41 6.91 -18.02
CA VAL A 137 -10.05 7.12 -19.32
C VAL A 137 -9.20 6.48 -20.41
N ALA A 138 -9.70 5.40 -21.01
CA ALA A 138 -9.04 4.66 -22.08
C ALA A 138 -9.91 4.67 -23.35
N GLY A 139 -9.65 5.62 -24.25
CA GLY A 139 -10.44 5.80 -25.46
C GLY A 139 -11.87 6.24 -25.14
N LYS A 140 -12.84 5.36 -25.38
CA LYS A 140 -14.28 5.59 -25.09
C LYS A 140 -14.73 5.06 -23.74
N ASP A 141 -13.88 4.26 -23.10
CA ASP A 141 -14.18 3.63 -21.82
C ASP A 141 -13.62 4.53 -20.71
N SER A 142 -14.39 4.69 -19.63
CA SER A 142 -13.97 5.44 -18.46
C SER A 142 -14.48 4.76 -17.21
N ASP A 143 -13.67 4.74 -16.17
CA ASP A 143 -14.05 4.14 -14.89
C ASP A 143 -13.36 4.81 -13.70
N LEU A 144 -13.87 4.52 -12.51
CA LEU A 144 -13.33 4.93 -11.23
C LEU A 144 -13.01 3.69 -10.40
N LEU A 145 -11.73 3.53 -10.04
CA LEU A 145 -11.24 2.40 -9.26
C LEU A 145 -10.74 2.91 -7.92
N ASP A 146 -11.15 2.30 -6.81
CA ASP A 146 -10.69 2.66 -5.47
C ASP A 146 -9.87 1.55 -4.81
N GLY A 147 -8.95 1.94 -3.93
CA GLY A 147 -8.15 1.01 -3.16
C GLY A 147 -7.46 1.68 -1.98
N THR A 148 -6.91 0.86 -1.08
CA THR A 148 -6.20 1.36 0.11
C THR A 148 -4.73 0.97 0.04
N LEU A 149 -3.84 1.96 -0.03
CA LEU A 149 -2.40 1.75 0.08
C LEU A 149 -1.98 1.80 1.55
N VAL A 150 -1.34 0.74 2.04
CA VAL A 150 -0.83 0.68 3.41
C VAL A 150 0.68 0.89 3.40
N THR A 151 1.15 1.90 4.13
CA THR A 151 2.59 2.17 4.31
C THR A 151 3.08 1.81 5.71
N ALA A 152 4.34 1.38 5.81
CA ALA A 152 4.93 0.85 7.03
C ALA A 152 4.82 1.83 8.20
N GLY A 153 4.35 1.30 9.34
CA GLY A 153 3.92 2.06 10.53
C GLY A 153 2.40 2.21 10.65
N GLY A 154 1.62 1.98 9.59
CA GLY A 154 0.15 1.84 9.64
C GLY A 154 -0.35 0.41 9.88
N GLY A 155 0.29 -0.59 9.26
CA GLY A 155 -0.18 -1.99 9.30
C GLY A 155 0.10 -2.75 10.60
N ALA A 156 1.13 -2.37 11.36
CA ALA A 156 1.47 -3.03 12.62
C ALA A 156 0.43 -2.79 13.73
N ALA A 157 -0.23 -1.62 13.72
CA ALA A 157 -1.28 -1.29 14.68
C ALA A 157 -2.60 -2.02 14.38
N ALA A 158 -2.95 -2.21 13.09
CA ALA A 158 -4.19 -2.88 12.68
C ALA A 158 -4.13 -4.41 12.85
N LEU A 159 -2.96 -5.03 12.69
CA LEU A 159 -2.76 -6.47 12.92
C LEU A 159 -2.71 -6.82 14.41
N ALA A 160 -2.25 -5.92 15.27
CA ALA A 160 -2.28 -6.11 16.72
C ALA A 160 -3.72 -6.13 17.28
N ALA A 161 -4.64 -5.37 16.69
CA ALA A 161 -6.04 -5.31 17.12
C ALA A 161 -6.89 -6.55 16.74
N LYS A 162 -6.39 -7.44 15.87
CA LYS A 162 -7.13 -8.64 15.40
C LYS A 162 -6.75 -9.93 16.13
N ASN A 163 -5.77 -9.90 17.03
CA ASN A 163 -5.28 -11.11 17.70
C ASN A 163 -5.85 -11.34 19.12
N ASP A 164 -6.84 -10.56 19.55
CA ASP A 164 -7.49 -10.72 20.87
C ASP A 164 -8.65 -11.74 20.86
N HIS A 165 -8.43 -12.90 20.24
CA HIS A 165 -9.37 -14.05 20.36
C HIS A 165 -8.68 -15.24 21.03
N GLY A 166 -8.21 -15.00 22.26
CA GLY A 166 -7.82 -16.05 23.19
C GLY A 166 -9.04 -16.55 23.97
N HIS A 167 -9.48 -17.78 23.70
CA HIS A 167 -10.47 -18.48 24.51
C HIS A 167 -9.91 -18.77 25.91
N ALA A 168 -10.39 -18.04 26.92
CA ALA A 168 -10.16 -18.36 28.32
C ALA A 168 -11.35 -19.15 28.88
N HIS A 169 -11.10 -20.36 29.37
CA HIS A 169 -12.03 -21.08 30.23
C HIS A 169 -11.45 -21.21 31.65
N SER A 170 -12.32 -20.92 32.63
CA SER A 170 -12.29 -21.35 34.04
C SER A 170 -11.27 -20.62 34.94
N THR A 171 -11.56 -20.19 36.18
CA THR A 171 -12.65 -20.42 37.15
C THR A 171 -12.76 -19.20 38.09
N ASP A 172 -13.90 -19.07 38.76
CA ASP A 172 -14.20 -18.09 39.82
C ASP A 172 -13.16 -18.07 40.95
N ASP A 173 -12.78 -16.88 41.43
CA ASP A 173 -12.85 -16.50 42.86
C ASP A 173 -12.58 -14.98 43.07
N HIS A 174 -13.10 -14.45 44.17
CA HIS A 174 -13.25 -13.05 44.54
C HIS A 174 -11.94 -12.25 44.75
N GLY A 175 -11.94 -11.01 44.27
CA GLY A 175 -10.94 -10.00 44.66
C GLY A 175 -11.41 -8.58 44.34
N HIS A 176 -11.93 -7.88 45.35
CA HIS A 176 -12.21 -6.45 45.28
C HIS A 176 -10.89 -5.66 45.22
N GLY A 177 -10.69 -4.90 44.14
CA GLY A 177 -9.61 -3.94 43.98
C GLY A 177 -10.13 -2.65 43.34
N HIS A 178 -10.28 -1.61 44.15
CA HIS A 178 -10.61 -0.25 43.71
C HIS A 178 -9.32 0.49 43.28
N GLY A 179 -9.39 1.18 42.14
CA GLY A 179 -8.33 1.99 41.52
C GLY A 179 -8.22 1.56 40.05
N ASP A 180 -8.59 2.34 39.04
CA ASP A 180 -8.16 3.71 38.78
C ASP A 180 -9.19 4.44 37.89
N GLU A 181 -10.37 4.72 38.45
CA GLU A 181 -11.47 5.43 37.77
C GLU A 181 -11.34 6.97 37.86
N LEU A 182 -10.11 7.51 37.90
CA LEU A 182 -9.88 8.96 38.06
C LEU A 182 -8.96 9.60 37.00
N GLU A 183 -8.33 8.85 36.09
CA GLU A 183 -7.55 9.47 34.99
C GLU A 183 -8.33 9.66 33.69
N ARG A 184 -9.49 9.02 33.51
CA ARG A 184 -10.30 9.13 32.27
C ARG A 184 -11.33 10.27 32.26
N ALA A 185 -11.60 10.90 33.41
CA ALA A 185 -12.59 11.97 33.50
C ALA A 185 -12.05 13.38 33.14
N ALA A 186 -10.74 13.55 33.04
CA ALA A 186 -10.12 14.87 32.82
C ALA A 186 -10.19 15.39 31.37
N TRP A 187 -10.40 14.53 30.36
CA TRP A 187 -10.36 14.94 28.95
C TRP A 187 -11.72 15.19 28.29
N ILE A 188 -12.84 14.82 28.91
CA ILE A 188 -14.18 15.11 28.35
C ILE A 188 -14.64 16.53 28.70
N GLY A 189 -14.16 17.11 29.81
CA GLY A 189 -14.53 18.47 30.23
C GLY A 189 -13.94 19.60 29.38
N ALA A 190 -12.78 19.40 28.75
CA ALA A 190 -12.09 20.46 27.99
C ALA A 190 -12.69 20.71 26.59
N GLY A 191 -13.31 19.70 25.97
CA GLY A 191 -13.88 19.82 24.62
C GLY A 191 -15.19 20.62 24.57
N VAL A 192 -16.02 20.54 25.61
CA VAL A 192 -17.35 21.20 25.65
C VAL A 192 -17.24 22.72 25.88
N ALA A 193 -16.19 23.20 26.55
CA ALA A 193 -15.99 24.63 26.80
C ALA A 193 -15.52 25.41 25.56
N ALA A 194 -14.76 24.78 24.65
CA ALA A 194 -14.19 25.45 23.48
C ALA A 194 -15.22 25.73 22.37
N LEU A 195 -16.19 24.82 22.16
CA LEU A 195 -17.24 24.98 21.16
C LEU A 195 -18.29 26.06 21.55
N GLY A 196 -18.53 26.25 22.85
CA GLY A 196 -19.40 27.31 23.35
C GLY A 196 -18.84 28.73 23.14
N LEU A 197 -17.52 28.91 23.27
CA LEU A 197 -16.85 30.21 23.10
C LEU A 197 -16.85 30.70 21.64
N ILE A 198 -16.67 29.79 20.67
CA ILE A 198 -16.67 30.14 19.24
C ILE A 198 -18.08 30.51 18.76
N GLY A 199 -19.11 29.77 19.20
CA GLY A 199 -20.52 30.08 18.90
C GLY A 199 -20.98 31.42 19.49
N GLY A 200 -20.57 31.73 20.73
CA GLY A 200 -20.90 32.98 21.41
C GLY A 200 -20.30 34.23 20.74
N ILE A 201 -19.06 34.13 20.25
CA ILE A 201 -18.37 35.24 19.57
C ILE A 201 -19.00 35.52 18.19
N ALA A 202 -19.41 34.49 17.45
CA ALA A 202 -20.09 34.65 16.17
C ALA A 202 -21.46 35.32 16.32
N TRP A 203 -22.28 34.88 17.29
CA TRP A 203 -23.60 35.46 17.57
C TRP A 203 -23.51 36.92 18.05
N TRP A 204 -22.55 37.25 18.92
CA TRP A 204 -22.37 38.62 19.41
C TRP A 204 -21.89 39.59 18.33
N ARG A 205 -21.04 39.13 17.38
CA ARG A 205 -20.62 39.95 16.23
C ARG A 205 -21.76 40.19 15.23
N GLN A 206 -22.69 39.25 15.08
CA GLN A 206 -23.85 39.39 14.19
C GLN A 206 -24.88 40.37 14.78
N ARG A 207 -25.11 40.35 16.10
CA ARG A 207 -26.03 41.28 16.79
C ARG A 207 -25.57 42.75 16.75
N ARG A 208 -24.26 43.00 16.77
CA ARG A 208 -23.70 44.36 16.63
C ARG A 208 -23.85 44.97 15.25
N ARG A 209 -23.92 44.16 14.18
CA ARG A 209 -24.19 44.65 12.82
C ARG A 209 -25.65 45.00 12.57
N ALA A 210 -26.58 44.44 13.35
CA ALA A 210 -28.00 44.77 13.29
C ALA A 210 -28.35 46.08 14.02
N ALA A 211 -27.60 46.42 15.08
CA ALA A 211 -27.83 47.66 15.85
C ALA A 211 -27.25 48.93 15.18
N GLY A 212 -26.34 48.79 14.21
CA GLY A 212 -25.73 49.93 13.50
C GLY A 212 -26.52 50.45 12.29
N LYS A 213 -27.65 49.83 11.93
CA LYS A 213 -28.46 50.21 10.76
C LYS A 213 -29.66 51.14 11.07
N LEU A 214 -29.78 51.65 12.30
CA LEU A 214 -30.91 52.52 12.71
C LEU A 214 -30.52 53.94 13.14
N GLN A 215 -29.27 54.36 12.94
CA GLN A 215 -28.85 55.75 13.17
C GLN A 215 -28.11 56.27 11.93
N GLY A 216 -28.87 56.73 10.95
CA GLY A 216 -28.36 57.26 9.70
C GLY A 216 -29.48 57.57 8.72
N ALA A 217 -30.57 58.16 9.20
CA ALA A 217 -31.67 58.67 8.38
C ALA A 217 -32.39 59.79 9.15
N VAL A 218 -31.83 60.99 9.08
CA VAL A 218 -32.56 62.27 9.00
C VAL A 218 -31.83 63.12 7.98
#